data_AF-A0A2T1DGY1-F1
#
_entry.id   AF-A0A2T1DGY1-F1
#
_cell.length_a   1.000
_cell.length_b   1.000
_cell.length_c   1.000
_cell.angle_alpha   90.00
_cell.angle_beta   90.00
_cell.angle_gamma   90.00
#
_symmetry.space_group_name_H-M   'P 1'
#
loop_
_entity.id
_entity.type
_entity.pdbx_description
1 polymer ?
#
loop_
_entity_poly.entity_id
_entity_poly.type
_entity_poly.pdbx_seq_one_letter_code
_entity_poly.pdbx_strand_id
1 'polypeptide(L)'
;MPKPSSELKTVTRKQLRGLGLSLYHAAAITKVLKPSTQQGSTYLYSAAEVIGSLRQYMQRSRIKATTRETLKTALDILLDLIGNVVPVAFGTSTDPELSRMTRELMTTISKTNSSLAALKIDAEIKVKSHTKPETT
;
A
#
# COMPACT_ATOMS: atom_id res chain seq x y z
N MET A 1 -15.32 21.98 -2.60
CA MET A 1 -15.33 20.53 -2.89
C MET A 1 -14.13 19.89 -2.20
N PRO A 2 -14.31 19.06 -1.15
CA PRO A 2 -13.21 18.29 -0.57
C PRO A 2 -12.84 17.14 -1.52
N LYS A 3 -11.55 17.00 -1.83
CA LYS A 3 -11.00 15.88 -2.61
C LYS A 3 -11.22 14.57 -1.85
N PRO A 4 -11.53 13.43 -2.51
CA PRO A 4 -11.52 12.15 -1.84
C PRO A 4 -10.07 11.85 -1.42
N SER A 5 -9.80 11.97 -0.12
CA SER A 5 -8.59 11.49 0.52
C SER A 5 -8.62 9.96 0.53
N SER A 6 -8.31 9.34 -0.62
CA SER A 6 -7.69 8.03 -0.56
C SER A 6 -6.39 8.25 0.20
N GLU A 7 -6.30 7.78 1.44
CA GLU A 7 -5.10 7.85 2.26
C GLU A 7 -3.97 7.09 1.56
N LEU A 8 -3.29 7.77 0.64
CA LEU A 8 -2.05 7.31 0.03
C LEU A 8 -1.05 7.29 1.17
N LYS A 9 -0.86 6.11 1.77
CA LYS A 9 0.16 5.90 2.80
C LYS A 9 1.50 6.26 2.15
N THR A 10 2.08 7.37 2.60
CA THR A 10 3.35 7.89 2.11
C THR A 10 4.48 7.42 3.02
N VAL A 11 5.66 7.26 2.46
CA VAL A 11 6.84 6.76 3.15
C VAL A 11 8.03 7.67 2.85
N THR A 12 8.84 7.92 3.87
CA THR A 12 10.09 8.67 3.80
C THR A 12 11.29 7.73 3.76
N ARG A 13 12.44 8.21 3.26
CA ARG A 13 13.72 7.47 3.37
C ARG A 13 14.09 7.15 4.82
N LYS A 14 13.74 8.01 5.77
CA LYS A 14 14.00 7.80 7.20
C LYS A 14 13.19 6.62 7.73
N GLN A 15 11.91 6.51 7.35
CA GLN A 15 11.08 5.37 7.70
C GLN A 15 11.61 4.07 7.07
N LEU A 16 12.04 4.09 5.81
CA LEU A 16 12.68 2.92 5.18
C LEU A 16 13.92 2.46 5.95
N ARG A 17 14.73 3.39 6.44
CA ARG A 17 15.86 3.05 7.32
C ARG A 17 15.40 2.46 8.66
N GLY A 18 14.29 2.94 9.21
CA GLY A 18 13.66 2.36 10.40
C GLY A 18 13.18 0.93 10.19
N LEU A 19 12.87 0.52 8.95
CA LEU A 19 12.54 -0.85 8.57
C LEU A 19 13.78 -1.76 8.37
N GLY A 20 14.97 -1.26 8.70
CA GLY A 20 16.22 -2.03 8.59
C GLY A 20 16.99 -1.82 7.29
N LEU A 21 16.52 -0.99 6.35
CA LEU A 21 17.30 -0.68 5.15
C LEU A 21 18.52 0.19 5.48
N SER A 22 19.64 -0.12 4.85
CA SER A 22 20.80 0.77 4.85
C SER A 22 20.48 2.09 4.15
N LEU A 23 21.26 3.13 4.45
CA LEU A 23 21.14 4.43 3.77
C LEU A 23 21.23 4.28 2.24
N TYR A 24 22.15 3.42 1.78
CA TYR A 24 22.34 3.14 0.37
C TYR A 24 21.10 2.49 -0.26
N HIS A 25 20.52 1.46 0.38
CA HIS A 25 19.34 0.79 -0.18
C HIS A 25 18.13 1.72 -0.20
N ALA A 26 17.88 2.48 0.88
CA ALA A 26 16.80 3.46 0.92
C ALA A 26 16.94 4.52 -0.19
N ALA A 27 18.17 4.99 -0.46
CA ALA A 27 18.44 5.91 -1.57
C ALA A 27 18.26 5.23 -2.93
N ALA A 28 18.79 4.02 -3.13
CA ALA A 28 18.73 3.29 -4.39
C ALA A 28 17.29 2.96 -4.82
N ILE A 29 16.45 2.53 -3.87
CA ILE A 29 15.03 2.21 -4.10
C ILE A 29 14.23 3.46 -4.46
N THR A 30 14.51 4.58 -3.79
CA THR A 30 13.78 5.84 -4.03
C THR A 30 14.39 6.70 -5.14
N LYS A 31 15.55 6.34 -5.69
CA LYS A 31 16.25 7.14 -6.73
C LYS A 31 15.45 7.26 -8.03
N VAL A 32 14.73 6.22 -8.39
CA VAL A 32 13.91 6.15 -9.61
C VAL A 32 12.48 6.66 -9.40
N LEU A 33 12.12 6.98 -8.16
CA LEU A 33 10.77 7.38 -7.80
C LEU A 33 10.64 8.90 -7.79
N LYS A 34 9.54 9.40 -8.34
CA LYS A 34 9.17 10.81 -8.21
C LYS A 34 8.56 11.01 -6.82
N PRO A 35 9.02 12.00 -6.04
CA PRO A 35 8.37 12.30 -4.77
C PRO A 35 6.93 12.74 -5.02
N SER A 36 5.99 12.17 -4.25
CA SER A 36 4.57 12.50 -4.32
C SER A 36 4.30 13.90 -3.77
N THR A 37 4.98 14.24 -2.68
CA THR A 37 4.96 15.57 -2.08
C THR A 37 6.21 15.79 -1.22
N GLN A 38 6.35 16.98 -0.65
CA GLN A 38 7.41 17.34 0.27
C GLN A 38 6.79 17.84 1.58
N GLN A 39 7.26 17.30 2.71
CA GLN A 39 6.88 17.75 4.05
C GLN A 39 8.12 18.33 4.73
N GLY A 40 8.20 19.66 4.80
CA GLY A 40 9.40 20.38 5.24
C GLY A 40 10.60 20.06 4.34
N SER A 41 11.70 19.58 4.90
CA SER A 41 12.90 19.17 4.14
C SER A 41 12.89 17.71 3.70
N THR A 42 11.78 16.98 3.88
CA THR A 42 11.70 15.55 3.59
C THR A 42 10.77 15.26 2.42
N TYR A 43 11.25 14.46 1.47
CA TYR A 43 10.42 13.93 0.40
C TYR A 43 9.57 12.75 0.85
N LEU A 44 8.31 12.79 0.46
CA LEU A 44 7.33 11.73 0.67
C LEU A 44 7.14 10.96 -0.63
N TYR A 45 7.27 9.64 -0.55
CA TYR A 45 7.10 8.72 -1.67
C TYR A 45 5.83 7.90 -1.45
N SER A 46 5.15 7.52 -2.53
CA SER A 46 4.01 6.60 -2.43
C SER A 46 4.47 5.23 -1.96
N ALA A 47 3.84 4.65 -0.92
CA ALA A 47 4.19 3.31 -0.46
C ALA A 47 4.07 2.26 -1.58
N ALA A 48 3.07 2.39 -2.45
CA ALA A 48 2.86 1.47 -3.59
C ALA A 48 4.02 1.52 -4.59
N GLU A 49 4.51 2.72 -4.92
CA GLU A 49 5.65 2.89 -5.82
C GLU A 49 6.95 2.37 -5.20
N VAL A 50 7.12 2.58 -3.89
CA VAL A 50 8.25 2.05 -3.13
C VAL A 50 8.25 0.52 -3.11
N ILE A 51 7.10 -0.11 -2.93
CA ILE A 51 6.93 -1.57 -3.02
C ILE A 51 7.32 -2.08 -4.41
N GLY A 52 6.85 -1.42 -5.47
CA GLY A 52 7.20 -1.77 -6.85
C GLY A 52 8.72 -1.71 -7.08
N SER A 53 9.35 -0.62 -6.64
CA SER A 53 10.80 -0.44 -6.74
C SER A 53 11.58 -1.46 -5.90
N LEU A 54 11.09 -1.81 -4.70
CA LEU A 54 11.67 -2.86 -3.86
C LEU A 54 11.68 -4.22 -4.57
N ARG A 55 10.55 -4.63 -5.15
CA ARG A 55 10.44 -5.89 -5.90
C ARG A 55 11.42 -5.92 -7.07
N GLN A 56 11.50 -4.84 -7.84
CA GLN A 56 12.45 -4.73 -8.95
C GLN A 56 13.90 -4.75 -8.46
N TYR A 57 14.21 -4.08 -7.35
CA TYR A 57 15.54 -4.09 -6.77
C TYR A 57 15.96 -5.50 -6.36
N MET A 58 15.07 -6.26 -5.72
CA MET A 58 15.32 -7.64 -5.30
C MET A 58 15.57 -8.62 -6.46
N GLN A 59 15.11 -8.33 -7.68
CA GLN A 59 15.39 -9.17 -8.85
C GLN A 59 16.86 -9.13 -9.30
N ARG A 60 17.68 -8.21 -8.77
CA ARG A 60 19.10 -8.12 -9.11
C ARG A 60 19.86 -9.36 -8.61
N SER A 61 20.68 -9.94 -9.49
CA SER A 61 21.44 -11.16 -9.21
C SER A 61 22.53 -10.99 -8.16
N ARG A 62 23.09 -9.78 -8.01
CA ARG A 62 24.24 -9.48 -7.14
C ARG A 62 23.89 -9.10 -5.69
N ILE A 63 22.69 -9.42 -5.22
CA ILE A 63 22.26 -9.11 -3.84
C ILE A 63 22.56 -10.30 -2.94
N LYS A 64 23.31 -10.05 -1.84
CA LYS A 64 23.60 -11.05 -0.80
C LYS A 64 22.31 -11.57 -0.17
N ALA A 65 22.29 -12.85 0.25
CA ALA A 65 21.13 -13.48 0.86
C ALA A 65 20.60 -12.72 2.08
N THR A 66 21.50 -12.30 2.98
CA THR A 66 21.15 -11.50 4.16
C THR A 66 20.47 -10.17 3.80
N THR A 67 21.00 -9.47 2.80
CA THR A 67 20.38 -8.24 2.29
C THR A 67 19.00 -8.51 1.69
N ARG A 68 18.83 -9.63 0.99
CA ARG A 68 17.55 -10.04 0.41
C ARG A 68 16.50 -10.30 1.48
N GLU A 69 16.89 -10.91 2.60
CA GLU A 69 16.00 -11.09 3.76
C GLU A 69 15.57 -9.75 4.35
N THR A 70 16.51 -8.82 4.59
CA THR A 70 16.18 -7.48 5.10
C THR A 70 15.22 -6.73 4.16
N LEU A 71 15.44 -6.81 2.84
CA LEU A 71 14.56 -6.21 1.86
C LEU A 71 13.17 -6.87 1.83
N LYS A 72 13.11 -8.19 2.03
CA LYS A 72 11.86 -8.94 2.12
C LYS A 72 11.07 -8.54 3.38
N THR A 73 11.71 -8.47 4.54
CA THR A 73 11.07 -8.01 5.78
C THR A 73 10.50 -6.61 5.63
N ALA A 74 11.26 -5.69 5.04
CA ALA A 74 10.75 -4.34 4.79
C ALA A 74 9.59 -4.32 3.78
N LEU A 75 9.63 -5.17 2.76
CA LEU A 75 8.53 -5.33 1.80
C LEU A 75 7.27 -5.85 2.49
N ASP A 76 7.38 -6.86 3.35
CA ASP A 76 6.25 -7.45 4.07
C ASP A 76 5.61 -6.40 5.01
N ILE A 77 6.42 -5.65 5.75
CA ILE A 77 5.92 -4.55 6.61
C ILE A 77 5.23 -3.46 5.78
N LEU A 78 5.76 -3.12 4.60
CA LEU A 78 5.12 -2.13 3.73
C LEU A 78 3.81 -2.64 3.12
N LEU A 79 3.72 -3.93 2.80
CA LEU A 79 2.48 -4.55 2.33
C LEU A 79 1.40 -4.57 3.41
N ASP A 80 1.78 -4.92 4.65
CA ASP A 80 0.91 -4.87 5.83
C ASP A 80 0.48 -3.44 6.13
N LEU A 81 1.40 -2.47 5.98
CA LEU A 81 1.10 -1.06 6.16
C LEU A 81 0.01 -0.62 5.18
N ILE A 82 0.01 -1.07 3.93
CA ILE A 82 -1.07 -0.72 2.98
C ILE A 82 -2.36 -1.52 3.26
N GLY A 83 -2.26 -2.69 3.90
CA GLY A 83 -3.39 -3.39 4.52
C GLY A 83 -4.33 -4.06 3.53
N ASN A 84 -3.92 -5.18 2.94
CA ASN A 84 -4.64 -5.96 1.90
C ASN A 84 -4.30 -5.63 0.44
N VAL A 85 -3.02 -5.43 0.12
CA VAL A 85 -2.59 -5.49 -1.30
C VAL A 85 -2.18 -6.93 -1.59
N VAL A 86 -3.10 -7.73 -2.14
CA VAL A 86 -2.78 -9.04 -2.70
C VAL A 86 -1.67 -8.84 -3.74
N PRO A 87 -0.54 -9.57 -3.66
CA PRO A 87 0.51 -9.48 -4.66
C PRO A 87 -0.05 -10.01 -5.98
N VAL A 88 -0.46 -9.12 -6.88
CA VAL A 88 -0.67 -9.49 -8.28
C VAL A 88 0.73 -9.72 -8.85
N ALA A 89 1.03 -10.96 -9.18
CA ALA A 89 2.16 -11.29 -10.02
C ALA A 89 1.93 -10.65 -11.40
N PHE A 90 2.34 -9.39 -11.56
CA PHE A 90 2.60 -8.83 -12.89
C PHE A 90 3.92 -9.42 -13.41
N GLY A 91 3.97 -10.75 -13.48
CA GLY A 91 5.02 -11.51 -14.13
C GLY A 91 4.52 -11.87 -15.52
N THR A 92 5.07 -11.20 -16.54
CA THR A 92 5.28 -11.78 -17.87
C THR A 92 4.04 -12.39 -18.54
N SER A 93 2.98 -11.61 -18.71
CA SER A 93 2.04 -11.84 -19.81
C SER A 93 1.81 -10.50 -20.49
N THR A 94 2.33 -10.39 -21.71
CA THR A 94 2.22 -9.27 -22.65
C THR A 94 0.78 -9.09 -23.16
N ASP A 95 -0.21 -9.48 -22.35
CA ASP A 95 -1.61 -9.47 -22.72
C ASP A 95 -2.32 -8.29 -22.03
N PRO A 96 -2.60 -7.20 -22.77
CA PRO A 96 -3.29 -6.04 -22.25
C PRO A 96 -4.73 -6.36 -21.83
N GLU A 97 -5.34 -7.43 -22.35
CA GLU A 97 -6.71 -7.83 -22.02
C GLU A 97 -6.78 -8.44 -20.62
N LEU A 98 -5.84 -9.32 -20.27
CA LEU A 98 -5.73 -9.89 -18.93
C LEU A 98 -5.44 -8.81 -17.88
N SER A 99 -4.62 -7.81 -18.22
CA SER A 99 -4.35 -6.66 -17.35
C SER A 99 -5.60 -5.80 -17.12
N ARG A 100 -6.44 -5.65 -18.15
CA ARG A 100 -7.71 -4.92 -18.05
C ARG A 100 -8.72 -5.69 -17.20
N MET A 101 -8.90 -6.98 -17.45
CA MET A 101 -9.81 -7.84 -16.67
C MET A 101 -9.42 -7.86 -15.19
N THR A 102 -8.12 -7.93 -14.88
CA THR A 102 -7.63 -7.90 -13.50
C THR A 102 -7.94 -6.56 -12.82
N ARG A 103 -7.77 -5.44 -13.53
CA ARG A 103 -8.15 -4.12 -13.02
C ARG A 103 -9.65 -4.03 -12.77
N GLU A 104 -10.48 -4.47 -13.70
CA GLU A 104 -11.94 -4.46 -13.57
C GLU A 104 -12.39 -5.31 -12.38
N LEU A 105 -11.80 -6.50 -12.21
CA LEU A 105 -12.10 -7.40 -11.10
C LEU A 105 -11.70 -6.78 -9.74
N MET A 106 -10.53 -6.14 -9.66
CA MET A 106 -10.09 -5.42 -8.46
C MET A 106 -10.96 -4.20 -8.12
N THR A 107 -11.43 -3.46 -9.12
CA THR A 107 -12.38 -2.37 -8.88
C THR A 107 -13.72 -2.87 -8.36
N THR A 108 -14.18 -4.03 -8.83
CA THR A 108 -15.41 -4.67 -8.35
C THR A 108 -15.26 -5.14 -6.91
N ILE A 109 -14.17 -5.84 -6.57
CA ILE A 109 -13.89 -6.26 -5.18
C ILE A 109 -13.82 -5.06 -4.24
N SER A 110 -13.14 -3.99 -4.65
CA SER A 110 -13.02 -2.76 -3.84
C SER A 110 -14.38 -2.11 -3.59
N LYS A 111 -15.25 -2.06 -4.62
CA LYS A 111 -16.62 -1.56 -4.47
C LYS A 111 -17.45 -2.46 -3.54
N THR A 112 -17.38 -3.79 -3.71
CA THR A 112 -18.10 -4.74 -2.85
C THR A 112 -17.69 -4.62 -1.39
N ASN A 113 -16.38 -4.53 -1.12
CA ASN A 113 -15.87 -4.33 0.24
C ASN A 113 -16.32 -2.99 0.83
N SER A 114 -16.37 -1.93 0.03
CA SER A 114 -16.86 -0.61 0.45
C SER A 114 -18.35 -0.65 0.78
N SER A 115 -19.16 -1.34 -0.04
CA SER A 115 -20.58 -1.54 0.21
C SER A 115 -20.83 -2.41 1.44
N LEU A 116 -20.01 -3.44 1.68
CA LEU A 116 -20.11 -4.29 2.86
C LEU A 116 -19.71 -3.54 4.14
N ALA A 117 -18.71 -2.66 4.06
CA ALA A 117 -18.36 -1.75 5.15
C ALA A 117 -19.49 -0.76 5.44
N ALA A 118 -20.11 -0.18 4.41
CA ALA A 118 -21.26 0.71 4.59
C ALA A 118 -22.47 0.00 5.22
N LEU A 119 -22.78 -1.22 4.78
CA LEU A 119 -23.86 -2.03 5.37
C LEU A 119 -23.59 -2.41 6.83
N LYS A 120 -22.33 -2.66 7.20
CA LYS A 120 -21.94 -2.90 8.60
C LYS A 120 -22.11 -1.66 9.46
N ILE A 121 -21.73 -0.48 8.94
CA ILE A 121 -21.92 0.79 9.62
C ILE A 121 -23.41 1.09 9.80
N ASP A 122 -24.23 0.89 8.77
CA ASP A 122 -25.68 1.07 8.85
C ASP A 122 -26.33 0.09 9.84
N ALA A 123 -25.86 -1.16 9.88
CA ALA A 123 -26.31 -2.14 10.86
C ALA A 123 -25.93 -1.74 12.29
N GLU A 124 -24.70 -1.27 12.53
CA GLU A 124 -24.27 -0.78 13.86
C GLU A 124 -25.03 0.48 14.30
N ILE A 125 -25.34 1.41 13.39
CA ILE A 125 -26.15 2.60 13.67
C ILE A 125 -27.60 2.20 14.00
N LYS A 126 -28.15 1.19 13.31
CA LYS A 126 -29.50 0.69 13.56
C LYS A 126 -29.61 -0.08 14.89
N VAL A 127 -28.56 -0.79 15.29
CA VAL A 127 -28.49 -1.45 16.61
C VAL A 127 -28.40 -0.42 17.74
N LYS A 128 -27.58 0.63 17.60
CA LYS A 128 -27.48 1.70 18.61
C LYS A 128 -28.74 2.55 18.75
N SER A 129 -29.51 2.74 17.68
CA SER A 129 -30.76 3.52 17.71
C SER A 129 -31.97 2.77 18.29
N HIS A 130 -31.88 1.44 18.48
CA HIS A 130 -32.90 0.65 19.21
C HIS A 130 -32.62 0.53 20.71
N THR A 131 -31.40 0.83 21.17
CA THR A 131 -31.05 0.91 22.60
C THR A 131 -31.03 2.36 23.06
N LYS A 132 -32.21 2.99 23.15
CA LYS A 132 -32.41 4.17 24.00
C LYS A 132 -33.14 3.68 25.25
N PRO A 133 -32.54 3.65 26.44
CA PRO A 133 -33.29 3.41 27.66
C PRO A 133 -34.23 4.59 27.88
N GLU A 134 -35.52 4.29 27.98
CA GLU A 134 -36.49 5.17 28.63
C GLU A 134 -36.00 5.43 30.05
N THR A 135 -35.56 6.66 30.30
CA THR A 135 -35.45 7.23 31.64
C THR A 135 -36.17 8.56 31.62
N THR A 136 -37.43 8.57 32.04
CA THR A 136 -37.96 9.23 33.25
C THR A 136 -39.48 9.28 33.14
#